data_AF-A0A3M1TL99-F1
#
_entry.id   AF-A0A3M1TL99-F1
#
_cell.length_a   1.000
_cell.length_b   1.000
_cell.length_c   1.000
_cell.angle_alpha   90.00
_cell.angle_beta   90.00
_cell.angle_gamma   90.00
#
_symmetry.space_group_name_H-M   'P 1'
#
loop_
_entity.id
_entity.type
_entity.pdbx_description
1 polymer ?
#
loop_
_entity_poly.entity_id
_entity_poly.type
_entity_poly.pdbx_seq_one_letter_code
_entity_poly.pdbx_strand_id
1 'polypeptide(L)'
;MRTRATFPCPWVPAALLGLLPALARADEAQLTGYDALGRAGRAVRLLAKLETAGMLGVHPDVEEEPLDFFLVRANGKELERPKFLGTGETDDDGVATVEWTPPGPGRFAIEARVRKGSQYVALPAEIVVLVPRKERAVILVQVDRTLSTATNLQMFRGVENEKIPAVEGAVETLGVLSQHYDLVYLTDLERAFTEKFKEWLALRKAPPAPTLFWDLFERSLSHATYMKKLVAKLHREQPQVALGIGGHPSDGEAFVASGLVGIVVGKDLDDLPLEVVPAHRWPQVVAHVAGAYAASRQLVSLAGGSPAERSAALEALTGNGRPGIGYVHRFRRSTDPNLAAAAHLVIGKIQACDAFLSALRRRSANDALHSLLAAWRYGERAVVARLYDDPESGRRDPMPRFERCELVSRHEPEPAKVVFRLALFRGEERSERSLVFVRGEDKLWRVHAEDF
;
A
#
# COMPACT_ATOMS: atom_id res chain seq x y z
N MET A 1 -12.17 -2.80 -56.41
CA MET A 1 -13.49 -3.10 -57.00
C MET A 1 -13.64 -4.61 -57.15
N ARG A 2 -14.47 -5.23 -56.30
CA ARG A 2 -14.86 -6.65 -56.40
C ARG A 2 -16.38 -6.71 -56.25
N THR A 3 -17.04 -7.15 -57.30
CA THR A 3 -18.49 -7.35 -57.42
C THR A 3 -18.91 -8.62 -56.67
N ARG A 4 -19.92 -8.51 -55.79
CA ARG A 4 -20.60 -9.66 -55.15
C ARG A 4 -21.84 -10.00 -55.97
N ALA A 5 -21.94 -11.26 -56.38
CA ALA A 5 -23.12 -11.84 -57.01
C ALA A 5 -24.20 -12.16 -55.95
N THR A 6 -25.43 -11.78 -56.25
CA THR A 6 -26.64 -12.12 -55.50
C THR A 6 -27.29 -13.37 -56.11
N PHE A 7 -27.56 -14.39 -55.30
CA PHE A 7 -28.41 -15.52 -55.65
C PHE A 7 -29.77 -15.37 -54.95
N PRO A 8 -30.91 -15.58 -55.64
CA PRO A 8 -32.22 -15.61 -55.01
C PRO A 8 -32.48 -17.00 -54.41
N CYS A 9 -32.92 -17.04 -53.15
CA CYS A 9 -33.35 -18.27 -52.48
C CYS A 9 -34.85 -18.50 -52.73
N PRO A 10 -35.29 -19.74 -52.98
CA PRO A 10 -36.69 -20.04 -53.24
C PRO A 10 -37.51 -20.16 -51.96
N TRP A 11 -38.80 -19.96 -52.15
CA TRP A 11 -39.89 -19.93 -51.19
C TRP A 11 -39.98 -21.22 -50.34
N VAL A 12 -40.11 -21.08 -49.02
CA VAL A 12 -40.51 -22.16 -48.11
C VAL A 12 -42.00 -21.99 -47.77
N PRO A 13 -42.82 -23.06 -47.86
CA PRO A 13 -44.26 -22.96 -47.64
C PRO A 13 -44.63 -22.74 -46.17
N ALA A 14 -45.60 -21.86 -45.96
CA ALA A 14 -46.24 -21.56 -44.70
C ALA A 14 -47.21 -22.69 -44.31
N ALA A 15 -46.79 -23.60 -43.42
CA ALA A 15 -47.70 -24.46 -42.64
C ALA A 15 -46.96 -25.22 -41.53
N LEU A 16 -46.72 -24.57 -40.39
CA LEU A 16 -46.42 -25.22 -39.10
C LEU A 16 -46.68 -24.20 -37.96
N LEU A 17 -47.95 -23.83 -37.81
CA LEU A 17 -48.49 -22.99 -36.75
C LEU A 17 -49.22 -23.93 -35.77
N GLY A 18 -48.47 -24.54 -34.86
CA GLY A 18 -49.02 -25.46 -33.88
C GLY A 18 -47.99 -25.79 -32.81
N LEU A 19 -48.19 -25.23 -31.61
CA LEU A 19 -47.48 -25.55 -30.37
C LEU A 19 -45.99 -25.16 -30.32
N LEU A 20 -45.71 -23.85 -30.41
CA LEU A 20 -44.57 -23.34 -29.65
C LEU A 20 -45.03 -23.27 -28.20
N PRO A 21 -44.48 -24.08 -27.26
CA PRO A 21 -44.70 -23.81 -25.85
C PRO A 21 -44.28 -22.36 -25.61
N ALA A 22 -45.08 -21.62 -24.84
CA ALA A 22 -44.69 -20.30 -24.38
C ALA A 22 -43.33 -20.45 -23.69
N LEU A 23 -42.25 -20.17 -24.42
CA LEU A 23 -40.92 -20.01 -23.87
C LEU A 23 -41.05 -18.76 -23.02
N ALA A 24 -41.36 -18.98 -21.73
CA ALA A 24 -41.27 -17.97 -20.71
C ALA A 24 -39.92 -17.29 -20.93
N ARG A 25 -39.96 -16.00 -21.29
CA ARG A 25 -38.74 -15.22 -21.42
C ARG A 25 -38.14 -15.22 -20.02
N ALA A 26 -36.96 -15.82 -19.90
CA ALA A 26 -36.22 -15.71 -18.67
C ALA A 26 -35.89 -14.23 -18.44
N ASP A 27 -36.11 -13.77 -17.22
CA ASP A 27 -35.86 -12.38 -16.86
C ASP A 27 -34.34 -12.16 -16.76
N GLU A 28 -33.86 -11.09 -17.38
CA GLU A 28 -32.45 -10.75 -17.36
C GLU A 28 -32.07 -10.20 -15.98
N ALA A 29 -31.04 -10.79 -15.39
CA ALA A 29 -30.54 -10.44 -14.07
C ALA A 29 -29.03 -10.20 -14.12
N GLN A 30 -28.54 -9.45 -13.14
CA GLN A 30 -27.14 -9.20 -12.88
C GLN A 30 -26.72 -9.96 -11.62
N LEU A 31 -25.63 -10.72 -11.74
CA LEU A 31 -25.02 -11.43 -10.63
C LEU A 31 -23.68 -10.77 -10.30
N THR A 32 -23.46 -10.44 -9.03
CA THR A 32 -22.25 -9.78 -8.54
C THR A 32 -21.57 -10.64 -7.48
N GLY A 33 -20.26 -10.86 -7.60
CA GLY A 33 -19.48 -11.67 -6.64
C GLY A 33 -18.61 -10.80 -5.72
N TYR A 34 -18.73 -10.97 -4.40
CA TYR A 34 -17.93 -10.19 -3.44
C TYR A 34 -16.69 -10.95 -2.99
N ASP A 35 -15.53 -10.34 -3.23
CA ASP A 35 -14.24 -10.91 -2.86
C ASP A 35 -14.07 -11.02 -1.34
N ALA A 36 -13.21 -11.94 -0.92
CA ALA A 36 -13.00 -12.20 0.50
C ALA A 36 -11.53 -12.44 0.86
N LEU A 37 -11.19 -12.10 2.09
CA LEU A 37 -9.92 -12.43 2.73
C LEU A 37 -10.15 -13.55 3.75
N GLY A 38 -9.81 -14.78 3.37
CA GLY A 38 -9.96 -15.98 4.20
C GLY A 38 -8.76 -16.22 5.11
N ARG A 39 -8.92 -17.12 6.09
CA ARG A 39 -7.85 -17.58 6.98
C ARG A 39 -7.63 -19.07 6.82
N ALA A 40 -6.38 -19.52 6.84
CA ALA A 40 -6.06 -20.94 6.71
C ALA A 40 -6.79 -21.77 7.77
N GLY A 41 -7.48 -22.83 7.32
CA GLY A 41 -8.24 -23.74 8.20
C GLY A 41 -9.51 -23.14 8.82
N ARG A 42 -10.00 -22.00 8.33
CA ARG A 42 -11.27 -21.40 8.75
C ARG A 42 -12.22 -21.29 7.57
N ALA A 43 -13.51 -21.45 7.83
CA ALA A 43 -14.53 -21.16 6.84
C ALA A 43 -14.46 -19.67 6.45
N VAL A 44 -14.61 -19.41 5.16
CA VAL A 44 -14.85 -18.09 4.59
C VAL A 44 -16.28 -18.05 4.08
N ARG A 45 -16.95 -16.90 4.26
CA ARG A 45 -18.26 -16.66 3.67
C ARG A 45 -18.08 -16.22 2.22
N LEU A 46 -18.68 -16.98 1.32
CA LEU A 46 -18.81 -16.64 -0.09
C LEU A 46 -20.13 -15.92 -0.26
N LEU A 47 -20.10 -14.74 -0.87
CA LEU A 47 -21.26 -13.88 -1.05
C LEU A 47 -21.43 -13.55 -2.52
N ALA A 48 -22.65 -13.71 -3.03
CA ALA A 48 -23.04 -13.25 -4.34
C ALA A 48 -24.42 -12.59 -4.27
N LYS A 49 -24.60 -11.48 -5.00
CA LYS A 49 -25.85 -10.73 -5.06
C LYS A 49 -26.50 -10.89 -6.43
N LEU A 50 -27.80 -11.20 -6.47
CA LEU A 50 -28.59 -11.27 -7.68
C LEU A 50 -29.61 -10.13 -7.70
N GLU A 51 -29.58 -9.33 -8.77
CA GLU A 51 -30.46 -8.18 -8.96
C GLU A 51 -31.07 -8.25 -10.37
N THR A 52 -32.32 -7.79 -10.54
CA THR A 52 -32.92 -7.71 -11.88
C THR A 52 -32.43 -6.49 -12.66
N ALA A 53 -32.50 -6.54 -13.99
CA ALA A 53 -32.32 -5.37 -14.84
C ALA A 53 -33.49 -4.39 -14.65
N GLY A 54 -33.42 -3.53 -13.64
CA GLY A 54 -34.49 -2.59 -13.35
C GLY A 54 -34.45 -1.31 -14.19
N MET A 55 -35.44 -0.45 -13.97
CA MET A 55 -35.63 0.78 -14.75
C MET A 55 -34.95 1.97 -14.04
N LEU A 56 -34.35 2.88 -14.82
CA LEU A 56 -33.68 4.09 -14.31
C LEU A 56 -32.49 3.82 -13.36
N GLY A 57 -31.81 2.68 -13.50
CA GLY A 57 -30.63 2.33 -12.70
C GLY A 57 -30.93 1.88 -11.27
N VAL A 58 -32.20 1.66 -10.94
CA VAL A 58 -32.60 0.93 -9.73
C VAL A 58 -32.69 -0.53 -10.12
N HIS A 59 -31.92 -1.39 -9.48
CA HIS A 59 -31.88 -2.83 -9.73
C HIS A 59 -32.55 -3.55 -8.54
N PRO A 60 -33.80 -4.00 -8.67
CA PRO A 60 -34.48 -4.71 -7.59
C PRO A 60 -33.76 -6.00 -7.21
N ASP A 61 -33.66 -6.25 -5.92
CA ASP A 61 -33.10 -7.48 -5.35
C ASP A 61 -33.97 -8.69 -5.72
N VAL A 62 -33.33 -9.83 -5.98
CA VAL A 62 -34.02 -11.10 -6.26
C VAL A 62 -33.95 -11.99 -5.03
N GLU A 63 -35.07 -12.22 -4.37
CA GLU A 63 -35.20 -13.03 -3.15
C GLU A 63 -35.44 -14.52 -3.47
N GLU A 64 -35.10 -15.41 -2.52
CA GLU A 64 -35.39 -16.86 -2.54
C GLU A 64 -34.83 -17.63 -3.77
N GLU A 65 -33.84 -17.06 -4.46
CA GLU A 65 -33.25 -17.67 -5.66
C GLU A 65 -31.98 -18.48 -5.32
N PRO A 66 -31.91 -19.77 -5.69
CA PRO A 66 -30.74 -20.60 -5.42
C PRO A 66 -29.56 -20.27 -6.34
N LEU A 67 -28.43 -19.91 -5.73
CA LEU A 67 -27.14 -19.70 -6.38
C LEU A 67 -26.17 -20.83 -6.05
N ASP A 68 -25.62 -21.47 -7.09
CA ASP A 68 -24.63 -22.53 -6.98
C ASP A 68 -23.21 -21.95 -7.07
N PHE A 69 -22.33 -22.34 -6.13
CA PHE A 69 -20.96 -21.85 -6.05
C PHE A 69 -19.96 -22.93 -6.48
N PHE A 70 -19.01 -22.57 -7.35
CA PHE A 70 -18.01 -23.50 -7.89
C PHE A 70 -16.60 -22.92 -7.76
N LEU A 71 -15.67 -23.69 -7.22
CA LEU A 71 -14.25 -23.39 -7.35
C LEU A 71 -13.82 -23.68 -8.80
N VAL A 72 -13.29 -22.68 -9.50
CA VAL A 72 -12.86 -22.81 -10.90
C VAL A 72 -11.36 -22.63 -11.09
N ARG A 73 -10.70 -21.86 -10.21
CA ARG A 73 -9.25 -21.62 -10.26
C ARG A 73 -8.62 -21.71 -8.88
N ALA A 74 -7.44 -22.32 -8.79
CA ALA A 74 -6.62 -22.32 -7.58
C ALA A 74 -5.18 -21.94 -7.92
N ASN A 75 -4.65 -20.92 -7.23
CA ASN A 75 -3.29 -20.39 -7.40
C ASN A 75 -2.93 -20.05 -8.85
N GLY A 76 -3.87 -19.42 -9.56
CA GLY A 76 -3.69 -19.03 -10.96
C GLY A 76 -3.86 -20.17 -11.97
N LYS A 77 -4.12 -21.41 -11.54
CA LYS A 77 -4.36 -22.57 -12.42
C LYS A 77 -5.84 -22.90 -12.46
N GLU A 78 -6.38 -22.99 -13.67
CA GLU A 78 -7.75 -23.46 -13.88
C GLU A 78 -7.87 -24.94 -13.51
N LEU A 79 -8.99 -25.31 -12.92
CA LEU A 79 -9.30 -26.70 -12.64
C LEU A 79 -9.85 -27.37 -13.89
N GLU A 80 -9.48 -28.63 -14.13
CA GLU A 80 -10.01 -29.41 -15.25
C GLU A 80 -11.54 -29.51 -15.23
N ARG A 81 -12.12 -29.49 -14.02
CA ARG A 81 -13.57 -29.43 -13.80
C ARG A 81 -13.87 -28.49 -12.63
N PRO A 82 -14.86 -27.59 -12.75
CA PRO A 82 -15.35 -26.82 -11.63
C PRO A 82 -15.77 -27.72 -10.46
N LYS A 83 -15.32 -27.40 -9.24
CA LYS A 83 -15.67 -28.14 -8.03
C LYS A 83 -16.81 -27.44 -7.32
N PHE A 84 -17.96 -28.09 -7.22
CA PHE A 84 -19.10 -27.59 -6.46
C PHE A 84 -18.74 -27.39 -4.97
N LEU A 85 -19.08 -26.23 -4.44
CA LEU A 85 -18.80 -25.82 -3.05
C LEU A 85 -20.06 -25.80 -2.19
N GLY A 86 -21.21 -25.51 -2.79
CA GLY A 86 -22.49 -25.43 -2.09
C GLY A 86 -23.50 -24.58 -2.86
N THR A 87 -24.71 -24.50 -2.31
CA THR A 87 -25.78 -23.62 -2.79
C THR A 87 -26.17 -22.69 -1.66
N GLY A 88 -26.28 -21.41 -1.96
CA GLY A 88 -26.93 -20.43 -1.09
C GLY A 88 -28.23 -19.96 -1.74
N GLU A 89 -29.21 -19.62 -0.93
CA GLU A 89 -30.46 -18.98 -1.36
C GLU A 89 -30.34 -17.48 -1.08
N THR A 90 -30.81 -16.63 -2.00
CA THR A 90 -30.76 -15.17 -1.82
C THR A 90 -31.74 -14.72 -0.75
N ASP A 91 -31.31 -13.79 0.10
CA ASP A 91 -32.14 -13.15 1.13
C ASP A 91 -32.95 -11.96 0.57
N ASP A 92 -33.55 -11.16 1.46
CA ASP A 92 -34.33 -9.95 1.14
C ASP A 92 -33.48 -8.82 0.52
N ASP A 93 -32.16 -8.86 0.71
CA ASP A 93 -31.19 -8.00 0.04
C ASP A 93 -30.65 -8.65 -1.26
N GLY A 94 -31.22 -9.77 -1.70
CA GLY A 94 -30.79 -10.49 -2.90
C GLY A 94 -29.42 -11.18 -2.77
N VAL A 95 -28.92 -11.40 -1.55
CA VAL A 95 -27.58 -11.95 -1.29
C VAL A 95 -27.65 -13.43 -0.89
N ALA A 96 -26.99 -14.29 -1.67
CA ALA A 96 -26.76 -15.67 -1.26
C ALA A 96 -25.43 -15.81 -0.51
N THR A 97 -25.45 -16.56 0.59
CA THR A 97 -24.26 -16.89 1.39
C THR A 97 -23.97 -18.40 1.35
N VAL A 98 -22.71 -18.79 1.11
CA VAL A 98 -22.20 -20.15 1.35
C VAL A 98 -20.96 -20.11 2.24
N GLU A 99 -20.88 -20.98 3.24
CA GLU A 99 -19.66 -21.18 4.00
C GLU A 99 -18.77 -22.23 3.33
N TRP A 100 -17.51 -21.86 3.06
CA TRP A 100 -16.54 -22.75 2.45
C TRP A 100 -15.22 -22.70 3.20
N THR A 101 -14.60 -23.85 3.46
CA THR A 101 -13.25 -23.88 4.06
C THR A 101 -12.22 -24.11 2.97
N PRO A 102 -11.33 -23.13 2.69
CA PRO A 102 -10.26 -23.30 1.72
C PRO A 102 -9.32 -24.44 2.13
N PRO A 103 -8.86 -25.28 1.19
CA PRO A 103 -7.99 -26.42 1.52
C PRO A 103 -6.61 -26.00 2.04
N GLY A 104 -6.22 -24.74 1.85
CA GLY A 104 -4.96 -24.19 2.34
C GLY A 104 -4.76 -22.74 1.90
N PRO A 105 -3.59 -22.16 2.20
CA PRO A 105 -3.20 -20.84 1.72
C PRO A 105 -3.14 -20.78 0.19
N GLY A 106 -3.50 -19.63 -0.37
CA GLY A 106 -3.52 -19.44 -1.81
C GLY A 106 -4.56 -18.41 -2.26
N ARG A 107 -4.65 -18.28 -3.58
CA ARG A 107 -5.69 -17.48 -4.23
C ARG A 107 -6.65 -18.40 -4.95
N PHE A 108 -7.93 -18.20 -4.75
CA PHE A 108 -8.99 -19.01 -5.34
C PHE A 108 -9.93 -18.11 -6.13
N ALA A 109 -10.32 -18.54 -7.33
CA ALA A 109 -11.42 -17.93 -8.07
C ALA A 109 -12.61 -18.88 -8.00
N ILE A 110 -13.73 -18.34 -7.55
CA ILE A 110 -14.98 -19.03 -7.32
C ILE A 110 -16.03 -18.38 -8.22
N GLU A 111 -16.79 -19.17 -8.95
CA GLU A 111 -17.92 -18.68 -9.72
C GLU A 111 -19.20 -18.92 -8.94
N ALA A 112 -19.99 -17.85 -8.76
CA ALA A 112 -21.40 -17.97 -8.42
C ALA A 112 -22.20 -18.09 -9.73
N ARG A 113 -23.20 -18.96 -9.75
CA ARG A 113 -24.05 -19.19 -10.93
C ARG A 113 -25.51 -19.30 -10.49
N VAL A 114 -26.41 -18.69 -11.26
CA VAL A 114 -27.85 -18.94 -11.13
C VAL A 114 -28.11 -20.41 -11.45
N ARG A 115 -28.90 -21.09 -10.61
CA ARG A 115 -29.17 -22.53 -10.79
C ARG A 115 -29.89 -22.80 -12.11
N LYS A 116 -29.54 -23.92 -12.75
CA LYS A 116 -30.21 -24.37 -13.97
C LYS A 116 -31.70 -24.60 -13.71
N GLY A 117 -32.54 -23.96 -14.52
CA GLY A 117 -34.01 -24.03 -14.42
C GLY A 117 -34.65 -22.85 -13.68
N SER A 118 -33.83 -21.91 -13.19
CA SER A 118 -34.31 -20.61 -12.72
C SER A 118 -35.08 -19.86 -13.82
N GLN A 119 -36.00 -18.99 -13.39
CA GLN A 119 -36.64 -18.01 -14.26
C GLN A 119 -35.70 -16.84 -14.61
N TYR A 120 -34.60 -16.67 -13.87
CA TYR A 120 -33.60 -15.64 -14.12
C TYR A 120 -32.42 -16.17 -14.91
N VAL A 121 -31.84 -15.31 -15.75
CA VAL A 121 -30.59 -15.59 -16.46
C VAL A 121 -29.61 -14.46 -16.18
N ALA A 122 -28.45 -14.83 -15.65
CA ALA A 122 -27.33 -13.94 -15.40
C ALA A 122 -26.01 -14.60 -15.82
N LEU A 123 -25.01 -13.78 -16.17
CA LEU A 123 -23.65 -14.27 -16.37
C LEU A 123 -23.06 -14.73 -15.02
N PRO A 124 -22.20 -15.76 -14.99
CA PRO A 124 -21.49 -16.14 -13.77
C PRO A 124 -20.66 -14.98 -13.22
N ALA A 125 -20.66 -14.83 -11.90
CA ALA A 125 -19.86 -13.80 -11.23
C ALA A 125 -18.62 -14.42 -10.57
N GLU A 126 -17.45 -13.81 -10.77
CA GLU A 126 -16.19 -14.27 -10.16
C GLU A 126 -16.01 -13.64 -8.77
N ILE A 127 -15.77 -14.50 -7.77
CA ILE A 127 -15.38 -14.18 -6.41
C ILE A 127 -13.91 -14.58 -6.23
N VAL A 128 -13.07 -13.61 -5.88
CA VAL A 128 -11.67 -13.85 -5.53
C VAL A 128 -11.53 -14.01 -4.03
N VAL A 129 -11.06 -15.19 -3.60
CA VAL A 129 -10.70 -15.44 -2.20
C VAL A 129 -9.19 -15.50 -2.07
N LEU A 130 -8.62 -14.66 -1.22
CA LEU A 130 -7.23 -14.76 -0.80
C LEU A 130 -7.14 -15.39 0.59
N VAL A 131 -6.32 -16.42 0.73
CA VAL A 131 -5.92 -16.98 2.01
C VAL A 131 -4.41 -16.76 2.16
N PRO A 132 -3.97 -15.72 2.91
CA PRO A 132 -2.56 -15.34 2.95
C PRO A 132 -1.65 -16.46 3.43
N ARG A 133 -0.47 -16.57 2.82
CA ARG A 133 0.59 -17.48 3.31
C ARG A 133 1.21 -16.90 4.57
N LYS A 134 1.74 -17.74 5.46
CA LYS A 134 2.37 -17.26 6.70
C LYS A 134 3.62 -16.43 6.42
N GLU A 135 4.34 -16.77 5.35
CA GLU A 135 5.60 -16.16 4.95
C GLU A 135 5.42 -14.93 4.05
N ARG A 136 4.19 -14.70 3.55
CA ARG A 136 3.86 -13.53 2.72
C ARG A 136 2.97 -12.60 3.50
N ALA A 137 3.48 -11.40 3.71
CA ALA A 137 2.67 -10.34 4.30
C ALA A 137 1.67 -9.79 3.30
N VAL A 138 0.58 -9.25 3.83
CA VAL A 138 -0.51 -8.62 3.08
C VAL A 138 -0.32 -7.10 3.12
N ILE A 139 -0.41 -6.49 1.95
CA ILE A 139 -0.42 -5.04 1.77
C ILE A 139 -1.85 -4.62 1.40
N LEU A 140 -2.43 -3.74 2.21
CA LEU A 140 -3.69 -3.08 1.89
C LEU A 140 -3.41 -1.91 0.94
N VAL A 141 -4.20 -1.78 -0.12
CA VAL A 141 -4.03 -0.70 -1.10
C VAL A 141 -5.36 0.01 -1.22
N GLN A 142 -5.45 1.22 -0.67
CA GLN A 142 -6.60 2.08 -0.95
C GLN A 142 -6.58 2.45 -2.43
N VAL A 143 -7.75 2.45 -3.06
CA VAL A 143 -7.88 2.66 -4.50
C VAL A 143 -8.12 4.13 -4.80
N ASP A 144 -9.12 4.71 -4.16
CA ASP A 144 -9.66 6.02 -4.48
C ASP A 144 -8.61 7.11 -4.22
N ARG A 145 -8.36 7.96 -5.23
CA ARG A 145 -7.28 8.97 -5.25
C ARG A 145 -5.86 8.45 -5.01
N THR A 146 -5.66 7.13 -5.04
CA THR A 146 -4.38 6.49 -4.73
C THR A 146 -3.89 5.74 -5.97
N LEU A 147 -4.65 4.73 -6.39
CA LEU A 147 -4.41 3.95 -7.61
C LEU A 147 -5.13 4.58 -8.82
N SER A 148 -6.30 5.17 -8.59
CA SER A 148 -7.10 5.87 -9.60
C SER A 148 -7.04 7.38 -9.38
N THR A 149 -6.99 8.16 -10.46
CA THR A 149 -7.18 9.62 -10.35
C THR A 149 -8.66 9.99 -10.18
N ALA A 150 -9.57 9.04 -10.42
CA ALA A 150 -10.99 9.28 -10.27
C ALA A 150 -11.39 9.38 -8.81
N THR A 151 -12.37 10.23 -8.57
CA THR A 151 -13.18 10.24 -7.35
C THR A 151 -14.35 9.28 -7.52
N ASN A 152 -14.96 8.86 -6.42
CA ASN A 152 -16.14 7.98 -6.44
C ASN A 152 -17.20 8.56 -7.37
N LEU A 153 -17.45 9.87 -7.29
CA LEU A 153 -18.43 10.58 -8.11
C LEU A 153 -18.21 10.41 -9.63
N GLN A 154 -16.96 10.31 -10.07
CA GLN A 154 -16.64 10.06 -11.49
C GLN A 154 -16.90 8.60 -11.86
N MET A 155 -16.62 7.66 -10.96
CA MET A 155 -17.02 6.26 -11.14
C MET A 155 -18.54 6.11 -11.22
N PHE A 156 -19.29 6.82 -10.36
CA PHE A 156 -20.76 6.85 -10.31
C PHE A 156 -21.39 7.45 -11.58
N ARG A 157 -20.82 8.53 -12.15
CA ARG A 157 -21.43 9.28 -13.26
C ARG A 157 -21.29 8.62 -14.64
N GLY A 158 -21.11 7.31 -14.70
CA GLY A 158 -21.11 6.57 -15.96
C GLY A 158 -19.91 6.86 -16.87
N VAL A 159 -18.78 7.38 -16.33
CA VAL A 159 -17.55 7.47 -17.11
C VAL A 159 -17.10 6.06 -17.49
N GLU A 160 -16.86 5.82 -18.78
CA GLU A 160 -16.34 4.55 -19.30
C GLU A 160 -14.99 4.21 -18.67
N ASN A 161 -14.77 2.94 -18.37
CA ASN A 161 -13.59 2.47 -17.64
C ASN A 161 -12.27 2.84 -18.35
N GLU A 162 -12.26 2.83 -19.69
CA GLU A 162 -11.13 3.19 -20.54
C GLU A 162 -10.71 4.65 -20.36
N LYS A 163 -11.63 5.53 -19.98
CA LYS A 163 -11.40 6.96 -19.77
C LYS A 163 -10.90 7.30 -18.37
N ILE A 164 -10.86 6.34 -17.44
CA ILE A 164 -10.45 6.56 -16.05
C ILE A 164 -8.97 6.15 -15.87
N PRO A 165 -8.00 7.08 -15.88
CA PRO A 165 -6.59 6.70 -15.83
C PRO A 165 -6.18 6.24 -14.43
N ALA A 166 -5.20 5.33 -14.39
CA ALA A 166 -4.48 5.02 -13.17
C ALA A 166 -3.46 6.13 -12.86
N VAL A 167 -3.10 6.29 -11.58
CA VAL A 167 -2.00 7.17 -11.18
C VAL A 167 -0.69 6.64 -11.75
N GLU A 168 0.17 7.56 -12.22
CA GLU A 168 1.44 7.23 -12.86
C GLU A 168 2.33 6.34 -11.97
N GLY A 169 2.86 5.26 -12.56
CA GLY A 169 3.73 4.30 -11.88
C GLY A 169 3.04 3.36 -10.89
N ALA A 170 1.74 3.53 -10.63
CA ALA A 170 1.02 2.75 -9.62
C ALA A 170 0.92 1.27 -9.98
N VAL A 171 0.41 0.96 -11.17
CA VAL A 171 0.23 -0.42 -11.66
C VAL A 171 1.56 -1.17 -11.73
N GLU A 172 2.61 -0.52 -12.25
CA GLU A 172 3.96 -1.12 -12.34
C GLU A 172 4.51 -1.43 -10.95
N THR A 173 4.41 -0.49 -10.02
CA THR A 173 4.85 -0.66 -8.64
C THR A 173 4.11 -1.79 -7.95
N LEU A 174 2.77 -1.85 -8.09
CA LEU A 174 1.97 -2.96 -7.56
C LEU A 174 2.36 -4.29 -8.22
N GLY A 175 2.68 -4.29 -9.50
CA GLY A 175 3.25 -5.43 -10.21
C GLY A 175 4.49 -5.98 -9.52
N VAL A 176 5.47 -5.13 -9.23
CA VAL A 176 6.68 -5.50 -8.47
C VAL A 176 6.33 -6.01 -7.07
N LEU A 177 5.47 -5.31 -6.34
CA LEU A 177 5.08 -5.71 -4.98
C LEU A 177 4.35 -7.06 -4.96
N SER A 178 3.49 -7.34 -5.94
CA SER A 178 2.70 -8.58 -6.02
C SER A 178 3.55 -9.84 -6.18
N GLN A 179 4.80 -9.71 -6.63
CA GLN A 179 5.73 -10.84 -6.73
C GLN A 179 6.14 -11.37 -5.34
N HIS A 180 6.20 -10.48 -4.34
CA HIS A 180 6.71 -10.79 -3.00
C HIS A 180 5.64 -10.73 -1.90
N TYR A 181 4.58 -9.97 -2.12
CA TYR A 181 3.52 -9.71 -1.14
C TYR A 181 2.16 -10.09 -1.69
N ASP A 182 1.23 -10.38 -0.80
CA ASP A 182 -0.17 -10.51 -1.18
C ASP A 182 -0.81 -9.11 -1.13
N LEU A 183 -1.63 -8.78 -2.13
CA LEU A 183 -2.32 -7.50 -2.21
C LEU A 183 -3.79 -7.69 -1.87
N VAL A 184 -4.40 -6.68 -1.25
CA VAL A 184 -5.85 -6.54 -1.05
C VAL A 184 -6.20 -5.09 -1.38
N TYR A 185 -7.12 -4.89 -2.32
CA TYR A 185 -7.63 -3.56 -2.63
C TYR A 185 -8.73 -3.18 -1.66
N LEU A 186 -8.68 -1.94 -1.18
CA LEU A 186 -9.73 -1.31 -0.41
C LEU A 186 -10.32 -0.18 -1.26
N THR A 187 -11.63 -0.03 -1.24
CA THR A 187 -12.31 1.08 -1.91
C THR A 187 -13.49 1.54 -1.08
N ASP A 188 -13.77 2.84 -1.18
CA ASP A 188 -14.96 3.44 -0.60
C ASP A 188 -16.14 3.48 -1.59
N LEU A 189 -16.02 2.80 -2.74
CA LEU A 189 -17.13 2.55 -3.65
C LEU A 189 -18.17 1.64 -3.02
N GLU A 190 -19.43 1.84 -3.41
CA GLU A 190 -20.52 0.93 -3.05
C GLU A 190 -20.37 -0.41 -3.76
N ARG A 191 -20.94 -1.45 -3.16
CA ARG A 191 -20.96 -2.81 -3.74
C ARG A 191 -21.55 -2.89 -5.15
N ALA A 192 -22.47 -1.98 -5.51
CA ALA A 192 -23.04 -1.90 -6.86
C ALA A 192 -21.97 -1.65 -7.97
N PHE A 193 -20.79 -1.12 -7.61
CA PHE A 193 -19.71 -0.84 -8.56
C PHE A 193 -18.70 -1.98 -8.68
N THR A 194 -18.95 -3.13 -8.07
CA THR A 194 -17.99 -4.24 -8.00
C THR A 194 -17.51 -4.70 -9.37
N GLU A 195 -18.44 -5.03 -10.27
CA GLU A 195 -18.09 -5.53 -11.61
C GLU A 195 -17.38 -4.46 -12.45
N LYS A 196 -17.90 -3.23 -12.45
CA LYS A 196 -17.27 -2.09 -13.14
C LYS A 196 -15.85 -1.86 -12.63
N PHE A 197 -15.62 -1.94 -11.33
CA PHE A 197 -14.31 -1.71 -10.74
C PHE A 197 -13.32 -2.86 -11.05
N LYS A 198 -13.78 -4.11 -10.97
CA LYS A 198 -12.99 -5.29 -11.36
C LYS A 198 -12.57 -5.22 -12.84
N GLU A 199 -13.50 -4.84 -13.72
CA GLU A 199 -13.20 -4.60 -15.14
C GLU A 199 -12.17 -3.49 -15.31
N TRP A 200 -12.31 -2.37 -14.59
CA TRP A 200 -11.32 -1.30 -14.61
C TRP A 200 -9.93 -1.78 -14.19
N LEU A 201 -9.81 -2.56 -13.10
CA LEU A 201 -8.53 -3.15 -12.67
C LEU A 201 -7.93 -4.03 -13.76
N ALA A 202 -8.74 -4.87 -14.41
CA ALA A 202 -8.31 -5.74 -15.50
C ALA A 202 -7.83 -4.94 -16.72
N LEU A 203 -8.57 -3.92 -17.14
CA LEU A 203 -8.20 -3.01 -18.24
C LEU A 203 -6.89 -2.28 -17.96
N ARG A 204 -6.65 -1.88 -16.72
CA ARG A 204 -5.39 -1.27 -16.27
C ARG A 204 -4.26 -2.27 -16.06
N LYS A 205 -4.52 -3.57 -16.20
CA LYS A 205 -3.56 -4.65 -15.93
C LYS A 205 -3.01 -4.56 -14.50
N ALA A 206 -3.82 -4.07 -13.55
CA ALA A 206 -3.48 -4.12 -12.14
C ALA A 206 -3.32 -5.59 -11.72
N PRO A 207 -2.38 -5.91 -10.81
CA PRO A 207 -2.23 -7.28 -10.33
C PRO A 207 -3.56 -7.78 -9.75
N PRO A 208 -4.02 -8.98 -10.12
CA PRO A 208 -5.27 -9.51 -9.60
C PRO A 208 -5.15 -9.66 -8.08
N ALA A 209 -6.19 -9.26 -7.36
CA ALA A 209 -6.28 -9.32 -5.91
C ALA A 209 -7.74 -9.14 -5.48
N PRO A 210 -8.15 -9.65 -4.31
CA PRO A 210 -9.49 -9.38 -3.79
C PRO A 210 -9.67 -7.88 -3.55
N THR A 211 -10.86 -7.38 -3.87
CA THR A 211 -11.28 -6.01 -3.57
C THR A 211 -12.36 -6.01 -2.50
N LEU A 212 -12.11 -5.29 -1.41
CA LEU A 212 -13.06 -5.10 -0.32
C LEU A 212 -13.77 -3.75 -0.47
N PHE A 213 -15.08 -3.81 -0.65
CA PHE A 213 -15.94 -2.64 -0.86
C PHE A 213 -16.51 -2.11 0.44
N TRP A 214 -16.92 -0.84 0.41
CA TRP A 214 -17.62 -0.22 1.51
C TRP A 214 -19.02 -0.85 1.65
N ASP A 215 -19.36 -1.28 2.87
CA ASP A 215 -20.74 -1.58 3.22
C ASP A 215 -21.42 -0.29 3.67
N LEU A 216 -22.18 0.34 2.77
CA LEU A 216 -22.83 1.60 3.09
C LEU A 216 -23.85 1.46 4.19
N PHE A 217 -24.41 0.29 4.47
CA PHE A 217 -25.46 0.16 5.50
C PHE A 217 -24.95 0.45 6.92
N GLU A 218 -23.64 0.53 7.14
CA GLU A 218 -23.03 1.14 8.34
C GLU A 218 -23.04 2.70 8.30
N ARG A 219 -24.15 3.31 7.82
CA ARG A 219 -24.33 4.72 7.36
C ARG A 219 -23.94 5.85 8.32
N SER A 220 -23.58 5.59 9.57
CA SER A 220 -23.39 6.64 10.58
C SER A 220 -21.93 7.08 10.80
N LEU A 221 -20.98 6.54 10.04
CA LEU A 221 -19.55 6.75 10.30
C LEU A 221 -18.89 7.57 9.19
N SER A 222 -18.02 8.49 9.58
CA SER A 222 -17.13 9.15 8.61
C SER A 222 -16.24 8.12 7.92
N HIS A 223 -15.83 8.39 6.68
CA HIS A 223 -14.89 7.54 5.91
C HIS A 223 -13.67 7.13 6.74
N ALA A 224 -13.04 8.09 7.43
CA ALA A 224 -11.89 7.81 8.30
C ALA A 224 -12.22 6.84 9.44
N THR A 225 -13.41 6.96 10.04
CA THR A 225 -13.85 6.06 11.12
C THR A 225 -14.12 4.66 10.61
N TYR A 226 -14.77 4.54 9.45
CA TYR A 226 -15.00 3.25 8.81
C TYR A 226 -13.67 2.57 8.45
N MET A 227 -12.78 3.27 7.74
CA MET A 227 -11.48 2.73 7.34
C MET A 227 -10.68 2.25 8.55
N LYS A 228 -10.67 3.04 9.64
CA LYS A 228 -10.03 2.62 10.89
C LYS A 228 -10.64 1.33 11.46
N LYS A 229 -11.97 1.17 11.46
CA LYS A 229 -12.64 -0.06 11.93
C LYS A 229 -12.35 -1.25 11.02
N LEU A 230 -12.43 -1.06 9.70
CA LEU A 230 -12.17 -2.10 8.72
C LEU A 230 -10.72 -2.58 8.82
N VAL A 231 -9.75 -1.67 8.80
CA VAL A 231 -8.33 -2.01 8.90
C VAL A 231 -8.02 -2.69 10.24
N ALA A 232 -8.56 -2.20 11.36
CA ALA A 232 -8.38 -2.84 12.66
C ALA A 232 -8.98 -4.26 12.71
N LYS A 233 -10.15 -4.46 12.07
CA LYS A 233 -10.76 -5.79 11.92
C LYS A 233 -9.85 -6.71 11.10
N LEU A 234 -9.42 -6.26 9.93
CA LEU A 234 -8.55 -7.02 9.03
C LEU A 234 -7.24 -7.40 9.72
N HIS A 235 -6.58 -6.48 10.40
CA HIS A 235 -5.33 -6.76 11.11
C HIS A 235 -5.51 -7.76 12.25
N ARG A 236 -6.61 -7.66 13.03
CA ARG A 236 -6.92 -8.61 14.09
C ARG A 236 -7.21 -10.01 13.55
N GLU A 237 -7.91 -10.11 12.43
CA GLU A 237 -8.29 -11.39 11.81
C GLU A 237 -7.14 -12.01 11.01
N GLN A 238 -6.25 -11.16 10.47
CA GLN A 238 -5.14 -11.52 9.59
C GLN A 238 -3.86 -10.78 10.04
N PRO A 239 -3.11 -11.35 11.01
CA PRO A 239 -1.86 -10.75 11.50
C PRO A 239 -0.78 -10.54 10.41
N GLN A 240 -0.91 -11.18 9.25
CA GLN A 240 -0.06 -10.96 8.08
C GLN A 240 -0.28 -9.60 7.43
N VAL A 241 -1.40 -8.93 7.69
CA VAL A 241 -1.65 -7.55 7.27
C VAL A 241 -0.71 -6.65 8.04
N ALA A 242 0.25 -6.06 7.32
CA ALA A 242 1.41 -5.43 7.93
C ALA A 242 1.61 -3.97 7.47
N LEU A 243 1.11 -3.62 6.28
CA LEU A 243 1.24 -2.30 5.68
C LEU A 243 -0.05 -1.89 4.96
N GLY A 244 -0.27 -0.59 4.88
CA GLY A 244 -1.29 0.01 4.02
C GLY A 244 -0.71 1.14 3.17
N ILE A 245 -1.19 1.26 1.94
CA ILE A 245 -0.85 2.32 0.99
C ILE A 245 -2.12 3.12 0.71
N GLY A 246 -2.06 4.44 0.88
CA GLY A 246 -3.16 5.36 0.60
C GLY A 246 -2.69 6.63 -0.09
N GLY A 247 -3.63 7.45 -0.55
CA GLY A 247 -3.40 8.70 -1.26
C GLY A 247 -3.76 9.92 -0.42
N HIS A 248 -4.45 9.71 0.71
CA HIS A 248 -4.87 10.77 1.61
C HIS A 248 -4.23 10.60 3.01
N PRO A 249 -3.93 11.69 3.75
CA PRO A 249 -3.43 11.61 5.12
C PRO A 249 -4.27 10.73 6.05
N SER A 250 -5.59 10.76 5.92
CA SER A 250 -6.51 9.94 6.72
C SER A 250 -6.32 8.42 6.51
N ASP A 251 -5.87 8.00 5.33
CA ASP A 251 -5.58 6.59 5.06
C ASP A 251 -4.36 6.15 5.87
N GLY A 252 -3.28 6.95 5.80
CA GLY A 252 -2.06 6.76 6.57
C GLY A 252 -2.35 6.68 8.07
N GLU A 253 -3.15 7.60 8.59
CA GLU A 253 -3.58 7.61 10.00
C GLU A 253 -4.39 6.37 10.38
N ALA A 254 -5.32 5.93 9.53
CA ALA A 254 -6.12 4.73 9.78
C ALA A 254 -5.24 3.47 9.85
N PHE A 255 -4.25 3.36 8.96
CA PHE A 255 -3.26 2.27 8.98
C PHE A 255 -2.40 2.31 10.25
N VAL A 256 -1.81 3.47 10.57
CA VAL A 256 -0.98 3.66 11.77
C VAL A 256 -1.75 3.36 13.05
N ALA A 257 -2.98 3.87 13.17
CA ALA A 257 -3.82 3.67 14.34
C ALA A 257 -4.20 2.19 14.57
N SER A 258 -4.18 1.39 13.49
CA SER A 258 -4.45 -0.05 13.50
C SER A 258 -3.19 -0.90 13.70
N GLY A 259 -2.03 -0.29 13.94
CA GLY A 259 -0.76 -1.00 14.13
C GLY A 259 -0.09 -1.45 12.83
N LEU A 260 -0.39 -0.80 11.71
CA LEU A 260 0.28 -1.04 10.43
C LEU A 260 1.32 0.05 10.14
N VAL A 261 2.19 -0.20 9.17
CA VAL A 261 2.93 0.90 8.53
C VAL A 261 2.01 1.57 7.51
N GLY A 262 1.69 2.84 7.71
CA GLY A 262 0.91 3.64 6.77
C GLY A 262 1.83 4.39 5.81
N ILE A 263 1.71 4.13 4.51
CA ILE A 263 2.41 4.86 3.44
C ILE A 263 1.39 5.73 2.71
N VAL A 264 1.67 7.03 2.59
CA VAL A 264 0.83 7.95 1.80
C VAL A 264 1.59 8.40 0.57
N VAL A 265 1.01 8.16 -0.61
CA VAL A 265 1.58 8.54 -1.91
C VAL A 265 0.92 9.80 -2.47
N GLY A 266 1.69 10.84 -2.80
CA GLY A 266 1.14 12.10 -3.29
C GLY A 266 2.14 13.24 -3.35
N LYS A 267 1.69 14.45 -3.71
CA LYS A 267 2.57 15.63 -3.82
C LYS A 267 2.67 16.43 -2.51
N ASP A 268 1.53 16.66 -1.86
CA ASP A 268 1.42 17.53 -0.69
C ASP A 268 1.47 16.70 0.61
N LEU A 269 2.68 16.31 1.03
CA LEU A 269 2.91 15.35 2.11
C LEU A 269 3.58 15.95 3.37
N ASP A 270 3.75 17.27 3.42
CA ASP A 270 4.52 17.94 4.48
C ASP A 270 3.85 17.85 5.86
N ASP A 271 2.52 17.87 5.89
CA ASP A 271 1.69 17.90 7.10
C ASP A 271 1.29 16.51 7.62
N LEU A 272 1.91 15.44 7.12
CA LEU A 272 1.63 14.09 7.60
C LEU A 272 2.13 13.88 9.05
N PRO A 273 1.41 13.11 9.88
CA PRO A 273 1.93 12.66 11.17
C PRO A 273 3.29 11.98 11.02
N LEU A 274 4.15 12.07 12.05
CA LEU A 274 5.52 11.53 11.99
C LEU A 274 5.57 10.02 11.75
N GLU A 275 4.52 9.31 12.17
CA GLU A 275 4.36 7.87 12.03
C GLU A 275 3.90 7.44 10.63
N VAL A 276 3.43 8.37 9.80
CA VAL A 276 3.03 8.09 8.41
C VAL A 276 4.23 8.31 7.50
N VAL A 277 4.47 7.36 6.61
CA VAL A 277 5.61 7.37 5.70
C VAL A 277 5.21 8.06 4.39
N PRO A 278 5.79 9.24 4.05
CA PRO A 278 5.50 9.91 2.79
C PRO A 278 6.21 9.22 1.62
N ALA A 279 5.51 9.07 0.49
CA ALA A 279 6.09 8.68 -0.80
C ALA A 279 5.65 9.69 -1.87
N HIS A 280 6.56 10.48 -2.43
CA HIS A 280 6.19 11.50 -3.43
C HIS A 280 5.79 10.90 -4.79
N ARG A 281 6.13 9.64 -5.03
CA ARG A 281 5.82 8.89 -6.25
C ARG A 281 5.75 7.40 -5.97
N TRP A 282 4.96 6.68 -6.76
CA TRP A 282 4.77 5.24 -6.62
C TRP A 282 6.07 4.42 -6.56
N PRO A 283 7.10 4.67 -7.39
CA PRO A 283 8.36 3.91 -7.29
C PRO A 283 9.04 3.95 -5.91
N GLN A 284 8.83 5.02 -5.11
CA GLN A 284 9.38 5.11 -3.75
C GLN A 284 8.70 4.13 -2.79
N VAL A 285 7.45 3.72 -3.06
CA VAL A 285 6.71 2.78 -2.22
C VAL A 285 7.45 1.45 -2.10
N VAL A 286 8.08 0.95 -3.18
CA VAL A 286 8.89 -0.29 -3.13
C VAL A 286 10.00 -0.18 -2.09
N ALA A 287 10.73 0.95 -2.08
CA ALA A 287 11.80 1.20 -1.13
C ALA A 287 11.27 1.30 0.32
N HIS A 288 10.12 1.95 0.54
CA HIS A 288 9.49 2.03 1.86
C HIS A 288 9.01 0.67 2.37
N VAL A 289 8.39 -0.14 1.50
CA VAL A 289 7.97 -1.50 1.84
C VAL A 289 9.20 -2.33 2.24
N ALA A 290 10.26 -2.33 1.42
CA ALA A 290 11.51 -3.03 1.74
C ALA A 290 12.14 -2.53 3.05
N GLY A 291 12.18 -1.21 3.26
CA GLY A 291 12.67 -0.56 4.47
C GLY A 291 11.91 -0.99 5.72
N ALA A 292 10.58 -1.06 5.66
CA ALA A 292 9.75 -1.51 6.79
C ALA A 292 10.06 -2.96 7.22
N TYR A 293 10.27 -3.88 6.27
CA TYR A 293 10.66 -5.26 6.61
C TYR A 293 12.09 -5.35 7.12
N ALA A 294 13.02 -4.58 6.54
CA ALA A 294 14.40 -4.51 7.04
C ALA A 294 14.45 -3.98 8.48
N ALA A 295 13.72 -2.90 8.76
CA ALA A 295 13.59 -2.32 10.08
C ALA A 295 12.99 -3.32 11.09
N SER A 296 12.01 -4.14 10.68
CA SER A 296 11.45 -5.18 11.55
C SER A 296 12.50 -6.20 11.99
N ARG A 297 13.39 -6.65 11.08
CA ARG A 297 14.49 -7.57 11.43
C ARG A 297 15.51 -6.90 12.34
N GLN A 298 15.90 -5.67 12.02
CA GLN A 298 16.84 -4.90 12.84
C GLN A 298 16.28 -4.66 14.25
N LEU A 299 14.98 -4.44 14.38
CA LEU A 299 14.35 -4.22 15.68
C LEU A 299 14.41 -5.48 16.56
N VAL A 300 14.26 -6.67 15.99
CA VAL A 300 14.46 -7.94 16.70
C VAL A 300 15.93 -8.07 17.15
N SER A 301 16.90 -7.75 16.29
CA SER A 301 18.32 -7.73 16.66
C SER A 301 18.61 -6.69 17.75
N LEU A 302 17.96 -5.52 17.74
CA LEU A 302 18.10 -4.51 18.78
C LEU A 302 17.50 -4.97 20.12
N ALA A 303 16.39 -5.70 20.08
CA ALA A 303 15.67 -6.16 21.26
C ALA A 303 16.40 -7.31 21.99
N GLY A 304 17.07 -8.21 21.26
CA GLY A 304 17.63 -9.44 21.84
C GLY A 304 19.04 -9.85 21.38
N GLY A 305 19.69 -9.10 20.49
CA GLY A 305 21.00 -9.43 19.95
C GLY A 305 22.17 -9.16 20.92
N SER A 306 23.36 -9.58 20.51
CA SER A 306 24.62 -9.25 21.16
C SER A 306 24.85 -7.72 21.21
N PRO A 307 25.74 -7.19 22.07
CA PRO A 307 26.03 -5.75 22.10
C PRO A 307 26.43 -5.16 20.74
N ALA A 308 27.21 -5.90 19.94
CA ALA A 308 27.61 -5.47 18.60
C ALA A 308 26.42 -5.41 17.64
N GLU A 309 25.58 -6.45 17.62
CA GLU A 309 24.36 -6.48 16.79
C GLU A 309 23.37 -5.39 17.19
N ARG A 310 23.19 -5.15 18.49
CA ARG A 310 22.33 -4.08 19.00
C ARG A 310 22.82 -2.71 18.56
N SER A 311 24.13 -2.47 18.66
CA SER A 311 24.74 -1.21 18.21
C SER A 311 24.54 -1.01 16.69
N ALA A 312 24.83 -2.04 15.88
CA ALA A 312 24.66 -1.98 14.43
C ALA A 312 23.19 -1.81 14.03
N ALA A 313 22.27 -2.50 14.69
CA ALA A 313 20.84 -2.37 14.45
C ALA A 313 20.32 -0.98 14.81
N LEU A 314 20.75 -0.40 15.93
CA LEU A 314 20.37 0.95 16.32
C LEU A 314 20.88 2.00 15.32
N GLU A 315 22.13 1.88 14.88
CA GLU A 315 22.71 2.77 13.86
C GLU A 315 21.92 2.68 12.55
N ALA A 316 21.63 1.46 12.08
CA ALA A 316 20.88 1.26 10.84
C ALA A 316 19.42 1.77 10.94
N LEU A 317 18.74 1.51 12.06
CA LEU A 317 17.37 1.95 12.29
C LEU A 317 17.27 3.48 12.34
N THR A 318 18.18 4.13 13.06
CA THR A 318 18.21 5.59 13.19
C THR A 318 18.69 6.28 11.90
N GLY A 319 19.52 5.59 11.10
CA GLY A 319 19.92 6.01 9.76
C GLY A 319 18.78 6.15 8.76
N ASN A 320 17.62 5.54 9.01
CA ASN A 320 16.42 5.72 8.18
C ASN A 320 15.78 7.11 8.32
N GLY A 321 16.16 7.91 9.33
CA GLY A 321 15.56 9.22 9.60
C GLY A 321 14.05 9.14 9.86
N ARG A 322 13.31 10.19 9.49
CA ARG A 322 11.86 10.30 9.73
C ARG A 322 11.06 9.07 9.28
N PRO A 323 11.23 8.49 8.07
CA PRO A 323 10.56 7.25 7.68
C PRO A 323 10.76 6.08 8.65
N GLY A 324 11.91 6.03 9.32
CA GLY A 324 12.22 5.03 10.34
C GLY A 324 11.23 5.01 11.51
N ILE A 325 10.63 6.17 11.86
CA ILE A 325 9.57 6.25 12.87
C ILE A 325 8.37 5.41 12.43
N GLY A 326 7.87 5.64 11.22
CA GLY A 326 6.72 4.90 10.68
C GLY A 326 6.98 3.40 10.55
N TYR A 327 8.20 2.99 10.19
CA TYR A 327 8.57 1.57 10.08
C TYR A 327 8.48 0.82 11.41
N VAL A 328 8.88 1.47 12.51
CA VAL A 328 8.95 0.81 13.83
C VAL A 328 7.74 1.11 14.71
N HIS A 329 6.92 2.12 14.38
CA HIS A 329 5.81 2.59 15.20
C HIS A 329 4.86 1.47 15.64
N ARG A 330 4.53 0.55 14.72
CA ARG A 330 3.64 -0.59 15.01
C ARG A 330 4.09 -1.47 16.17
N PHE A 331 5.39 -1.51 16.46
CA PHE A 331 5.95 -2.36 17.51
C PHE A 331 5.90 -1.72 18.91
N ARG A 332 5.51 -0.43 19.04
CA ARG A 332 5.35 0.22 20.36
C ARG A 332 4.32 -0.47 21.25
N ARG A 333 3.34 -1.13 20.64
CA ARG A 333 2.28 -1.90 21.33
C ARG A 333 2.49 -3.40 21.19
N SER A 334 3.71 -3.83 20.86
CA SER A 334 4.06 -5.25 20.85
C SER A 334 3.78 -5.88 22.22
N THR A 335 3.29 -7.10 22.23
CA THR A 335 3.17 -7.90 23.45
C THR A 335 4.54 -8.35 23.99
N ASP A 336 5.57 -8.32 23.14
CA ASP A 336 6.97 -8.46 23.56
C ASP A 336 7.50 -7.11 24.09
N PRO A 337 7.81 -7.01 25.40
CA PRO A 337 8.26 -5.76 26.01
C PRO A 337 9.64 -5.31 25.51
N ASN A 338 10.53 -6.23 25.11
CA ASN A 338 11.85 -5.86 24.58
C ASN A 338 11.71 -5.20 23.20
N LEU A 339 10.83 -5.74 22.37
CA LEU A 339 10.54 -5.18 21.06
C LEU A 339 9.86 -3.79 21.16
N ALA A 340 8.94 -3.64 22.10
CA ALA A 340 8.31 -2.35 22.39
C ALA A 340 9.34 -1.32 22.88
N ALA A 341 10.20 -1.69 23.85
CA ALA A 341 11.26 -0.83 24.35
C ALA A 341 12.25 -0.42 23.25
N ALA A 342 12.66 -1.36 22.39
CA ALA A 342 13.51 -1.08 21.23
C ALA A 342 12.84 -0.08 20.25
N ALA A 343 11.54 -0.23 19.99
CA ALA A 343 10.80 0.70 19.13
C ALA A 343 10.75 2.11 19.73
N HIS A 344 10.47 2.22 21.04
CA HIS A 344 10.49 3.49 21.76
C HIS A 344 11.86 4.16 21.72
N LEU A 345 12.94 3.40 21.93
CA LEU A 345 14.32 3.90 21.85
C LEU A 345 14.63 4.47 20.46
N VAL A 346 14.31 3.73 19.41
CA VAL A 346 14.57 4.15 18.02
C VAL A 346 13.81 5.42 17.67
N ILE A 347 12.52 5.49 18.00
CA ILE A 347 11.68 6.67 17.74
C ILE A 347 12.24 7.89 18.49
N GLY A 348 12.50 7.75 19.78
CA GLY A 348 13.06 8.84 20.59
C GLY A 348 14.40 9.33 20.06
N LYS A 349 15.27 8.41 19.60
CA LYS A 349 16.56 8.76 19.02
C LYS A 349 16.43 9.49 17.67
N ILE A 350 15.52 9.06 16.79
CA ILE A 350 15.25 9.77 15.53
C ILE A 350 14.71 11.17 15.81
N GLN A 351 13.73 11.31 16.71
CA GLN A 351 13.15 12.60 17.09
C GLN A 351 14.20 13.54 17.70
N ALA A 352 15.08 13.03 18.55
CA ALA A 352 16.19 13.81 19.11
C ALA A 352 17.17 14.26 18.02
N CYS A 353 17.49 13.40 17.04
CA CYS A 353 18.32 13.77 15.90
C CYS A 353 17.67 14.88 15.05
N ASP A 354 16.37 14.77 14.77
CA ASP A 354 15.62 15.76 13.99
C ASP A 354 15.48 17.11 14.72
N ALA A 355 15.21 17.09 16.02
CA ALA A 355 15.18 18.28 16.86
C ALA A 355 16.56 18.97 16.88
N PHE A 356 17.64 18.19 17.06
CA PHE A 356 18.99 18.73 17.06
C PHE A 356 19.36 19.32 15.70
N LEU A 357 19.10 18.61 14.59
CA LEU A 357 19.32 19.12 13.24
C LEU A 357 18.53 20.41 12.96
N SER A 358 17.30 20.52 13.46
CA SER A 358 16.46 21.72 13.28
C SER A 358 17.01 22.95 14.02
N ALA A 359 17.78 22.74 15.11
CA ALA A 359 18.47 23.81 15.82
C ALA A 359 19.76 24.25 15.11
N LEU A 360 20.31 23.44 14.20
CA LEU A 360 21.54 23.76 13.47
C LEU A 360 21.28 24.82 12.39
N ARG A 361 22.20 25.80 12.31
CA ARG A 361 22.11 26.92 11.36
C ARG A 361 23.03 26.65 10.18
N ARG A 362 22.52 26.84 8.95
CA ARG A 362 23.26 26.60 7.70
C ARG A 362 23.14 27.73 6.69
N ARG A 363 22.82 28.94 7.17
CA ARG A 363 22.55 30.11 6.32
C ARG A 363 23.83 30.77 5.81
N SER A 364 24.94 30.60 6.53
CA SER A 364 26.29 31.00 6.14
C SER A 364 27.26 29.84 6.29
N ALA A 365 28.43 29.92 5.65
CA ALA A 365 29.48 28.92 5.80
C ALA A 365 29.99 28.82 7.25
N ASN A 366 30.06 29.94 7.98
CA ASN A 366 30.45 29.94 9.39
C ASN A 366 29.39 29.25 10.26
N ASP A 367 28.10 29.52 10.02
CA ASP A 367 27.01 28.83 10.73
C ASP A 367 27.07 27.31 10.50
N ALA A 368 27.30 26.90 9.25
CA ALA A 368 27.41 25.49 8.88
C ALA A 368 28.64 24.83 9.53
N LEU A 369 29.78 25.53 9.58
CA LEU A 369 30.97 25.07 10.32
C LEU A 369 30.67 24.89 11.81
N HIS A 370 30.09 25.90 12.46
CA HIS A 370 29.74 25.80 13.89
C HIS A 370 28.75 24.67 14.16
N SER A 371 27.79 24.48 13.26
CA SER A 371 26.81 23.40 13.34
C SER A 371 27.46 22.02 13.17
N LEU A 372 28.43 21.88 12.26
CA LEU A 372 29.20 20.64 12.11
C LEU A 372 30.05 20.35 13.35
N LEU A 373 30.73 21.35 13.90
CA LEU A 373 31.52 21.18 15.14
C LEU A 373 30.64 20.79 16.32
N ALA A 374 29.45 21.39 16.43
CA ALA A 374 28.46 21.01 17.44
C ALA A 374 27.99 19.56 17.21
N ALA A 375 27.73 19.16 15.96
CA ALA A 375 27.34 17.81 15.62
C ALA A 375 28.44 16.77 15.85
N TRP A 376 29.71 17.10 15.63
CA TRP A 376 30.83 16.21 15.98
C TRP A 376 30.99 16.03 17.48
N ARG A 377 30.73 17.07 18.28
CA ARG A 377 30.84 17.01 19.75
C ARG A 377 29.68 16.30 20.42
N TYR A 378 28.45 16.56 19.95
CA TYR A 378 27.23 16.20 20.68
C TYR A 378 26.21 15.45 19.83
N GLY A 379 26.40 15.42 18.52
CA GLY A 379 25.47 14.81 17.58
C GLY A 379 25.69 13.32 17.42
N GLU A 380 24.65 12.68 16.89
CA GLU A 380 24.73 11.32 16.38
C GLU A 380 25.29 11.34 14.96
N ARG A 381 25.87 10.21 14.52
CA ARG A 381 26.41 10.08 13.16
C ARG A 381 25.38 10.40 12.07
N ALA A 382 24.12 10.05 12.31
CA ALA A 382 23.02 10.37 11.40
C ALA A 382 22.79 11.88 11.24
N VAL A 383 23.04 12.69 12.29
CA VAL A 383 22.97 14.15 12.20
C VAL A 383 24.15 14.68 11.40
N VAL A 384 25.36 14.23 11.72
CA VAL A 384 26.58 14.64 11.03
C VAL A 384 26.46 14.37 9.53
N ALA A 385 26.03 13.17 9.14
CA ALA A 385 25.83 12.79 7.74
C ALA A 385 24.90 13.75 6.99
N ARG A 386 23.83 14.25 7.63
CA ARG A 386 22.87 15.18 7.02
C ARG A 386 23.39 16.62 6.87
N LEU A 387 24.57 16.92 7.39
CA LEU A 387 25.27 18.19 7.15
C LEU A 387 26.14 18.16 5.89
N TYR A 388 26.33 16.99 5.28
CA TYR A 388 27.03 16.82 4.02
C TYR A 388 26.07 17.01 2.86
N ASP A 389 26.60 17.36 1.70
CA ASP A 389 25.86 17.39 0.44
C ASP A 389 25.49 15.99 -0.05
N ASP A 390 26.40 15.04 0.11
CA ASP A 390 26.16 13.61 0.05
C ASP A 390 26.15 12.97 1.45
N PRO A 391 24.98 12.53 1.95
CA PRO A 391 24.88 11.86 3.24
C PRO A 391 25.72 10.57 3.35
N GLU A 392 25.95 9.83 2.27
CA GLU A 392 26.75 8.60 2.32
C GLU A 392 28.23 8.90 2.56
N SER A 393 28.73 9.98 1.99
CA SER A 393 30.07 10.49 2.30
C SER A 393 30.16 10.93 3.76
N GLY A 394 29.16 11.65 4.27
CA GLY A 394 29.11 12.03 5.69
C GLY A 394 29.02 10.85 6.67
N ARG A 395 28.45 9.71 6.25
CA ARG A 395 28.47 8.46 7.04
C ARG A 395 29.85 7.82 7.08
N ARG A 396 30.56 7.83 5.95
CA ARG A 396 31.91 7.28 5.80
C ARG A 396 32.96 8.15 6.50
N ASP A 397 32.70 9.45 6.60
CA ASP A 397 33.62 10.39 7.21
C ASP A 397 33.78 10.15 8.73
N PRO A 398 34.99 9.81 9.23
CA PRO A 398 35.21 9.60 10.65
C PRO A 398 34.96 10.88 11.45
N MET A 399 34.07 10.76 12.44
CA MET A 399 33.79 11.84 13.40
C MET A 399 35.00 12.04 14.31
N PRO A 400 35.69 13.19 14.24
CA PRO A 400 36.89 13.40 15.04
C PRO A 400 36.49 13.59 16.50
N ARG A 401 37.31 13.06 17.41
CA ARG A 401 37.21 13.35 18.85
C ARG A 401 38.23 14.42 19.20
N PHE A 402 37.76 15.56 19.70
CA PHE A 402 38.61 16.70 20.05
C PHE A 402 38.04 17.43 21.27
N GLU A 403 38.93 18.00 22.07
CA GLU A 403 38.60 18.84 23.23
C GLU A 403 38.57 20.31 22.80
N ARG A 404 39.56 20.71 22.00
CA ARG A 404 39.73 22.09 21.50
C ARG A 404 39.84 22.09 19.98
N CYS A 405 39.32 23.14 19.35
CA CYS A 405 39.36 23.35 17.91
C CYS A 405 39.77 24.80 17.64
N GLU A 406 40.72 25.01 16.73
CA GLU A 406 41.19 26.33 16.30
C GLU A 406 41.01 26.46 14.78
N LEU A 407 40.56 27.62 14.32
CA LEU A 407 40.48 27.93 12.90
C LEU A 407 41.88 28.38 12.43
N VAL A 408 42.51 27.57 11.57
CA VAL A 408 43.84 27.84 11.00
C VAL A 408 43.74 28.81 9.84
N SER A 409 42.83 28.52 8.90
CA SER A 409 42.60 29.40 7.75
C SER A 409 41.19 29.25 7.18
N ARG A 410 40.74 30.29 6.48
CA ARG A 410 39.50 30.33 5.73
C ARG A 410 39.80 30.87 4.33
N HIS A 411 39.46 30.10 3.32
CA HIS A 411 39.69 30.42 1.91
C HIS A 411 38.39 30.34 1.12
N GLU A 412 38.15 31.28 0.21
CA GLU A 412 37.00 31.29 -0.69
C GLU A 412 37.52 31.15 -2.12
N PRO A 413 37.75 29.92 -2.61
CA PRO A 413 38.34 29.71 -3.93
C PRO A 413 37.42 30.20 -5.06
N GLU A 414 36.11 30.16 -4.84
CA GLU A 414 35.10 30.58 -5.80
C GLU A 414 33.80 30.95 -5.07
N PRO A 415 32.89 31.72 -5.71
CA PRO A 415 31.59 32.02 -5.13
C PRO A 415 30.87 30.75 -4.70
N ALA A 416 30.22 30.78 -3.53
CA ALA A 416 29.49 29.64 -2.97
C ALA A 416 30.35 28.42 -2.55
N LYS A 417 31.69 28.55 -2.52
CA LYS A 417 32.59 27.55 -1.94
C LYS A 417 33.49 28.18 -0.89
N VAL A 418 33.58 27.58 0.29
CA VAL A 418 34.45 28.01 1.38
C VAL A 418 35.22 26.82 1.90
N VAL A 419 36.54 26.94 2.02
CA VAL A 419 37.42 25.93 2.60
C VAL A 419 37.89 26.42 3.96
N PHE A 420 37.61 25.65 5.01
CA PHE A 420 38.14 25.88 6.34
C PHE A 420 39.24 24.87 6.64
N ARG A 421 40.37 25.34 7.14
CA ARG A 421 41.40 24.49 7.74
C ARG A 421 41.32 24.62 9.25
N LEU A 422 41.11 23.50 9.93
CA LEU A 422 40.98 23.44 11.39
C LEU A 422 42.16 22.69 11.99
N ALA A 423 42.59 23.13 13.17
CA ALA A 423 43.45 22.36 14.06
C ALA A 423 42.59 21.80 15.21
N LEU A 424 42.55 20.48 15.32
CA LEU A 424 41.80 19.74 16.32
C LEU A 424 42.77 19.17 17.36
N PHE A 425 42.47 19.37 18.63
CA PHE A 425 43.34 18.99 19.74
C PHE A 425 42.67 17.96 20.66
N ARG A 426 43.43 16.94 21.06
CA ARG A 426 43.06 15.96 22.10
C ARG A 426 44.22 15.86 23.09
N GLY A 427 44.13 16.51 24.23
CA GLY A 427 45.31 16.81 25.03
C GLY A 427 46.34 17.63 24.23
N GLU A 428 47.57 17.14 24.14
CA GLU A 428 48.67 17.78 23.38
C GLU A 428 48.72 17.36 21.91
N GLU A 429 47.98 16.31 21.52
CA GLU A 429 47.94 15.83 20.14
C GLU A 429 47.18 16.82 19.25
N ARG A 430 47.86 17.33 18.22
CA ARG A 430 47.28 18.22 17.20
C ARG A 430 47.13 17.45 15.88
N SER A 431 45.92 17.46 15.35
CA SER A 431 45.62 17.03 13.99
C SER A 431 45.05 18.21 13.21
N GLU A 432 45.28 18.24 11.90
CA GLU A 432 44.66 19.24 11.03
C GLU A 432 43.68 18.61 10.07
N ARG A 433 42.63 19.37 9.74
CA ARG A 433 41.58 18.91 8.85
C ARG A 433 41.09 20.04 7.96
N SER A 434 41.02 19.77 6.67
CA SER A 434 40.40 20.67 5.69
C SER A 434 38.96 20.25 5.48
N LEU A 435 38.06 21.23 5.50
CA LEU A 435 36.64 21.05 5.27
C LEU A 435 36.18 21.99 4.17
N VAL A 436 35.58 21.42 3.14
CA VAL A 436 35.00 22.17 2.04
C VAL A 436 33.52 22.32 2.29
N PHE A 437 33.01 23.54 2.23
CA PHE A 437 31.60 23.83 2.30
C PHE A 437 31.14 24.43 0.99
N VAL A 438 30.04 23.90 0.47
CA VAL A 438 29.39 24.36 -0.76
C VAL A 438 27.98 24.85 -0.45
N ARG A 439 27.54 25.91 -1.12
CA ARG A 439 26.17 26.41 -1.01
C ARG A 439 25.29 25.71 -2.04
N GLY A 440 24.28 24.98 -1.56
CA GLY A 440 23.30 24.34 -2.43
C GLY A 440 22.30 25.32 -3.04
N GLU A 441 21.49 24.83 -3.97
CA GLU A 441 20.43 25.60 -4.64
C GLU A 441 19.38 26.15 -3.66
N ASP A 442 19.13 25.41 -2.57
CA ASP A 442 18.28 25.83 -1.44
C ASP A 442 18.92 26.90 -0.55
N LYS A 443 20.08 27.43 -0.98
CA LYS A 443 20.87 28.46 -0.32
C LYS A 443 21.47 28.04 1.03
N LEU A 444 21.39 26.76 1.40
CA LEU A 444 22.02 26.21 2.59
C LEU A 444 23.44 25.74 2.31
N TRP A 445 24.34 25.97 3.27
CA TRP A 445 25.72 25.50 3.22
C TRP A 445 25.83 24.07 3.76
N ARG A 446 26.54 23.22 3.02
CA ARG A 446 26.78 21.80 3.36
C ARG A 446 28.25 21.45 3.20
N VAL A 447 28.70 20.44 3.94
CA VAL A 447 30.05 19.89 3.79
C VAL A 447 30.10 19.10 2.48
N HIS A 448 31.09 19.40 1.65
CA HIS A 448 31.43 18.60 0.47
C HIS A 448 32.57 17.66 0.86
N ALA A 449 32.36 16.36 0.68
CA ALA A 449 33.45 15.41 0.82
C ALA A 449 34.31 15.48 -0.44
N GLU A 450 35.55 15.94 -0.32
CA GLU A 450 36.54 15.69 -1.37
C GLU A 450 36.98 14.23 -1.26
N ASP A 451 37.18 13.56 -2.40
CA ASP A 451 37.85 12.26 -2.44
C ASP A 451 39.28 12.49 -1.94
N PHE A 452 39.52 12.22 -0.66
CA PHE A 452 40.81 12.39 0.02
C PHE A 452 41.84 11.34 -0.40
#